data_AF-A0A2V6MSX2-F1
#
_entry.id   AF-A0A2V6MSX2-F1
#
_cell.length_a   1.000
_cell.length_b   1.000
_cell.length_c   1.000
_cell.angle_alpha   90.00
_cell.angle_beta   90.00
_cell.angle_gamma   90.00
#
_symmetry.space_group_name_H-M   'P 1'
#
loop_
_entity.id
_entity.type
_entity.pdbx_description
1 polymer ?
#
loop_
_entity_poly.entity_id
_entity_poly.type
_entity_poly.pdbx_seq_one_letter_code
_entity_poly.pdbx_strand_id
1 'polypeptide(L)'
;MGRWINLAIENDCEVRKHTGYCSIRPGADRGAFLKNHGRTFTQASSVARYRRVGLRAQAAKLFWFDSIGCALGGSQQDDAKILLKHYRAMCGGNGKATTFVSGFKTNPVDAAFLNGHMIRAMDYNDIYWKADPCHPSDLIAAPLALCESEGLSGKDLILSTIIAYEIEMRLCESGRPGVREYGWHHATLSAFAAP
;
A
#
# COMPACT_ATOMS: atom_id res chain seq x y z
N MET A 1 2.11 15.88 28.35
CA MET A 1 3.20 15.65 27.38
C MET A 1 4.04 14.49 27.93
N GLY A 2 4.06 13.34 27.24
CA GLY A 2 4.84 12.15 27.62
C GLY A 2 4.17 11.18 28.60
N ARG A 3 3.95 9.92 28.17
CA ARG A 3 3.91 8.63 28.94
C ARG A 3 3.03 7.54 28.28
N TRP A 4 3.30 7.01 27.07
CA TRP A 4 2.59 5.79 26.58
C TRP A 4 3.36 4.96 25.52
N ILE A 5 4.67 4.75 25.67
CA ILE A 5 5.51 3.94 24.73
C ILE A 5 6.10 2.65 25.38
N ASN A 6 5.74 2.29 26.61
CA ASN A 6 6.60 1.41 27.42
C ASN A 6 6.19 -0.07 27.59
N LEU A 7 5.34 -0.69 26.75
CA LEU A 7 4.91 -2.08 27.07
C LEU A 7 5.18 -3.17 26.03
N ALA A 8 5.75 -2.86 24.86
CA ALA A 8 6.13 -3.92 23.92
C ALA A 8 7.51 -3.75 23.27
N ILE A 9 8.19 -2.61 23.53
CA ILE A 9 9.42 -2.22 22.82
C ILE A 9 10.68 -2.39 23.70
N GLU A 10 10.53 -2.45 25.03
CA GLU A 10 11.65 -2.25 25.97
C GLU A 10 12.73 -3.34 25.98
N ASN A 11 12.48 -4.53 25.45
CA ASN A 11 13.46 -5.62 25.58
C ASN A 11 14.49 -5.68 24.45
N ASP A 12 14.21 -5.21 23.24
CA ASP A 12 15.09 -5.46 22.07
C ASP A 12 15.50 -4.21 21.27
N CYS A 13 14.88 -3.05 21.50
CA CYS A 13 15.14 -1.85 20.70
C CYS A 13 15.36 -0.58 21.55
N GLU A 14 16.23 0.31 21.07
CA GLU A 14 16.37 1.67 21.56
C GLU A 14 15.64 2.66 20.66
N VAL A 15 14.79 3.50 21.26
CA VAL A 15 14.17 4.64 20.57
C VAL A 15 15.08 5.86 20.69
N ARG A 16 15.66 6.33 19.58
CA ARG A 16 16.46 7.56 19.59
C ARG A 16 15.52 8.78 19.64
N LYS A 17 15.63 9.56 20.73
CA LYS A 17 14.71 10.65 21.11
C LYS A 17 14.55 11.79 20.09
N HIS A 18 15.41 11.88 19.06
CA HIS A 18 15.36 12.95 18.06
C HIS A 18 14.73 12.58 16.71
N THR A 19 14.54 11.28 16.43
CA THR A 19 14.04 10.82 15.11
C THR A 19 12.76 10.01 15.19
N GLY A 20 12.30 9.65 16.39
CA GLY A 20 11.17 8.74 16.57
C GLY A 20 11.42 7.32 16.05
N TYR A 21 12.67 6.99 15.69
CA TYR A 21 13.05 5.68 15.18
C TYR A 21 13.39 4.71 16.31
N CYS A 22 12.91 3.48 16.16
CA CYS A 22 13.33 2.32 16.91
C CYS A 22 14.50 1.65 16.17
N SER A 23 15.65 1.51 16.81
CA SER A 23 16.79 0.75 16.29
C SER A 23 17.06 -0.47 17.16
N ILE A 24 17.34 -1.62 16.53
CA ILE A 24 17.70 -2.85 17.23
C ILE A 24 19.00 -2.61 18.01
N ARG A 25 19.03 -3.00 19.29
CA ARG A 25 20.26 -2.90 20.07
C ARG A 25 21.34 -3.84 19.49
N PRO A 26 22.61 -3.40 19.42
CA PRO A 26 23.71 -4.31 19.10
C PRO A 26 23.71 -5.49 20.08
N GLY A 27 23.55 -6.72 19.58
CA GLY A 27 23.49 -7.94 20.39
C GLY A 27 22.10 -8.54 20.64
N ALA A 28 21.01 -7.94 20.13
CA ALA A 28 19.68 -8.52 20.24
C ALA A 28 19.50 -9.75 19.32
N ASP A 29 18.74 -10.75 19.79
CA ASP A 29 18.44 -11.97 19.02
C ASP A 29 17.59 -11.62 17.78
N ARG A 30 18.23 -11.67 16.61
CA ARG A 30 17.59 -11.41 15.31
C ARG A 30 16.42 -12.36 15.01
N GLY A 31 16.42 -13.57 15.58
CA GLY A 31 15.33 -14.54 15.46
C GLY A 31 14.09 -14.15 16.28
N ALA A 32 14.27 -13.51 17.43
CA ALA A 32 13.18 -12.96 18.25
C ALA A 32 12.61 -11.67 17.64
N PHE A 33 13.46 -10.84 17.02
CA PHE A 33 13.08 -9.61 16.33
C PHE A 33 12.08 -9.86 15.18
N LEU A 34 12.33 -10.86 14.33
CA LEU A 34 11.46 -11.25 13.22
C LEU A 34 10.10 -11.78 13.71
N LYS A 35 10.09 -12.59 14.78
CA LYS A 35 8.85 -13.11 15.40
C LYS A 35 8.00 -11.99 16.01
N ASN A 36 8.63 -10.95 16.58
CA ASN A 36 7.93 -9.80 17.14
C ASN A 36 7.41 -8.84 16.06
N HIS A 37 8.11 -8.63 14.94
CA HIS A 37 7.67 -7.75 13.86
C HIS A 37 6.42 -8.25 13.12
N GLY A 38 6.28 -9.57 12.93
CA GLY A 38 5.04 -10.16 12.40
C GLY A 38 3.81 -9.79 13.23
N ARG A 39 3.94 -9.74 14.57
CA ARG A 39 2.88 -9.28 15.47
C ARG A 39 2.66 -7.77 15.41
N THR A 40 3.72 -6.97 15.21
CA THR A 40 3.61 -5.51 15.08
C THR A 40 2.92 -5.08 13.79
N PHE A 41 3.02 -5.84 12.69
CA PHE A 41 2.25 -5.58 11.46
C PHE A 41 0.75 -5.86 11.66
N THR A 42 0.40 -6.99 12.27
CA THR A 42 -0.99 -7.30 12.66
C THR A 42 -1.53 -6.31 13.70
N GLN A 43 -0.68 -5.79 14.58
CA GLN A 43 -1.06 -4.71 15.50
C GLN A 43 -1.10 -3.35 14.82
N ALA A 44 -0.30 -3.05 13.79
CA ALA A 44 -0.34 -1.78 13.08
C ALA A 44 -1.67 -1.63 12.32
N SER A 45 -2.18 -2.72 11.72
CA SER A 45 -3.53 -2.75 11.16
C SER A 45 -4.62 -2.60 12.23
N SER A 46 -4.41 -3.14 13.45
CA SER A 46 -5.35 -2.96 14.58
C SER A 46 -5.20 -1.63 15.33
N VAL A 47 -4.09 -0.90 15.16
CA VAL A 47 -3.70 0.31 15.92
C VAL A 47 -3.66 1.55 15.01
N ALA A 48 -4.47 1.57 13.94
CA ALA A 48 -4.90 2.83 13.32
C ALA A 48 -5.74 3.62 14.36
N ARG A 49 -5.07 4.28 15.32
CA ARG A 49 -5.73 4.94 16.45
C ARG A 49 -6.67 6.01 15.93
N TYR A 50 -7.94 5.86 16.31
CA TYR A 50 -9.13 6.63 15.93
C TYR A 50 -8.99 8.17 15.99
N ARG A 51 -8.00 8.72 16.72
CA ARG A 51 -7.82 10.18 16.93
C ARG A 51 -7.19 10.97 15.77
N ARG A 52 -6.62 10.34 14.74
CA ARG A 52 -6.05 11.05 13.56
C ARG A 52 -6.70 10.68 12.22
N VAL A 53 -7.86 10.03 12.26
CA VAL A 53 -8.55 9.55 11.05
C VAL A 53 -8.93 10.70 10.12
N GLY A 54 -9.32 11.87 10.65
CA GLY A 54 -9.75 13.01 9.81
C GLY A 54 -8.68 13.53 8.85
N LEU A 55 -7.48 13.82 9.34
CA LEU A 55 -6.37 14.31 8.49
C LEU A 55 -5.86 13.24 7.52
N ARG A 56 -5.77 11.99 8.00
CA ARG A 56 -5.34 10.84 7.17
C ARG A 56 -6.36 10.54 6.06
N ALA A 57 -7.65 10.64 6.35
CA ALA A 57 -8.71 10.48 5.36
C ALA A 57 -8.66 11.58 4.30
N GLN A 58 -8.34 12.82 4.67
CA GLN A 58 -8.19 13.89 3.69
C GLN A 58 -6.99 13.64 2.77
N ALA A 59 -5.85 13.21 3.32
CA ALA A 59 -4.68 12.84 2.51
C ALA A 59 -4.99 11.65 1.58
N ALA A 60 -5.64 10.61 2.08
CA ALA A 60 -6.04 9.45 1.28
C ALA A 60 -6.94 9.85 0.09
N LYS A 61 -7.88 10.77 0.29
CA LYS A 61 -8.70 11.30 -0.82
C LYS A 61 -7.86 12.01 -1.89
N LEU A 62 -6.83 12.77 -1.49
CA LEU A 62 -5.93 13.42 -2.43
C LEU A 62 -5.13 12.40 -3.25
N PHE A 63 -4.61 11.34 -2.60
CA PHE A 63 -3.94 10.24 -3.31
C PHE A 63 -4.87 9.51 -4.27
N TRP A 64 -6.15 9.36 -3.92
CA TRP A 64 -7.17 8.83 -4.84
C TRP A 64 -7.35 9.72 -6.07
N PHE A 65 -7.46 11.05 -5.91
CA PHE A 65 -7.57 11.96 -7.04
C PHE A 65 -6.33 11.92 -7.94
N ASP A 66 -5.14 11.92 -7.34
CA ASP A 66 -3.85 11.80 -8.02
C ASP A 66 -3.74 10.49 -8.82
N SER A 67 -4.05 9.36 -8.17
CA SER A 67 -3.98 8.03 -8.78
C SER A 67 -4.96 7.88 -9.95
N ILE A 68 -6.18 8.41 -9.82
CA ILE A 68 -7.14 8.42 -10.93
C ILE A 68 -6.64 9.30 -12.09
N GLY A 69 -6.02 10.45 -11.79
CA GLY A 69 -5.36 11.29 -12.80
C GLY A 69 -4.27 10.54 -13.56
N CYS A 70 -3.41 9.81 -12.84
CA CYS A 70 -2.39 8.95 -13.43
C CYS A 70 -3.01 7.85 -14.29
N ALA A 71 -4.05 7.17 -13.79
CA ALA A 71 -4.75 6.12 -14.52
C ALA A 71 -5.39 6.62 -15.83
N LEU A 72 -5.90 7.85 -15.87
CA LEU A 72 -6.45 8.44 -17.09
C LEU A 72 -5.38 8.56 -18.18
N GLY A 73 -4.19 9.08 -17.86
CA GLY A 73 -3.09 9.13 -18.82
C GLY A 73 -2.47 7.75 -19.12
N GLY A 74 -2.38 6.90 -18.10
CA GLY A 74 -1.87 5.53 -18.21
C GLY A 74 -2.75 4.63 -19.08
N SER A 75 -4.08 4.84 -19.07
CA SER A 75 -5.02 4.12 -19.94
C SER A 75 -4.77 4.34 -21.44
N GLN A 76 -4.04 5.39 -21.80
CA GLN A 76 -3.70 5.72 -23.18
C GLN A 76 -2.41 5.03 -23.66
N GLN A 77 -1.65 4.41 -22.75
CA GLN A 77 -0.44 3.67 -23.08
C GLN A 77 -0.77 2.36 -23.81
N ASP A 78 0.15 1.90 -24.66
CA ASP A 78 -0.09 0.75 -25.52
C ASP A 78 -0.14 -0.58 -24.75
N ASP A 79 0.64 -0.70 -23.68
CA ASP A 79 0.59 -1.82 -22.75
C ASP A 79 -0.78 -1.94 -22.06
N ALA A 80 -1.36 -0.84 -21.59
CA ALA A 80 -2.70 -0.83 -21.01
C ALA A 80 -3.78 -1.29 -22.01
N LYS A 81 -3.67 -0.86 -23.28
CA LYS A 81 -4.58 -1.32 -24.36
C LYS A 81 -4.42 -2.81 -24.66
N ILE A 82 -3.17 -3.30 -24.69
CA ILE A 82 -2.84 -4.71 -24.91
C ILE A 82 -3.42 -5.56 -23.79
N LEU A 83 -3.20 -5.17 -22.52
CA LEU A 83 -3.75 -5.86 -21.35
C LEU A 83 -5.28 -5.91 -21.42
N LEU A 84 -5.94 -4.77 -21.65
CA LEU A 84 -7.40 -4.73 -21.73
C LEU A 84 -7.95 -5.64 -22.84
N LYS A 85 -7.31 -5.66 -24.02
CA LYS A 85 -7.67 -6.56 -25.11
C LYS A 85 -7.52 -8.03 -24.71
N HIS A 86 -6.42 -8.37 -24.03
CA HIS A 86 -6.16 -9.72 -23.54
C HIS A 86 -7.25 -10.18 -22.55
N TYR A 87 -7.53 -9.39 -21.52
CA TYR A 87 -8.52 -9.76 -20.51
C TYR A 87 -9.96 -9.82 -21.04
N ARG A 88 -10.31 -8.97 -22.02
CA ARG A 88 -11.60 -9.08 -22.73
C ARG A 88 -11.75 -10.41 -23.46
N ALA A 89 -10.67 -10.88 -24.10
CA ALA A 89 -10.68 -12.15 -24.81
C ALA A 89 -10.73 -13.36 -23.86
N MET A 90 -10.06 -13.28 -22.70
CA MET A 90 -9.96 -14.39 -21.75
C MET A 90 -11.19 -14.53 -20.84
N CYS A 91 -11.75 -13.43 -20.33
CA CYS A 91 -12.70 -13.46 -19.23
C CYS A 91 -14.14 -13.05 -19.60
N GLY A 92 -14.40 -12.62 -20.84
CA GLY A 92 -15.77 -12.45 -21.38
C GLY A 92 -16.63 -11.33 -20.77
N GLY A 93 -16.15 -10.60 -19.77
CA GLY A 93 -16.76 -9.39 -19.22
C GLY A 93 -18.12 -9.61 -18.53
N ASN A 94 -18.13 -10.00 -17.26
CA ASN A 94 -19.36 -10.09 -16.45
C ASN A 94 -19.13 -9.95 -14.93
N GLY A 95 -17.96 -9.48 -14.52
CA GLY A 95 -17.62 -9.47 -13.10
C GLY A 95 -18.19 -8.28 -12.32
N LYS A 96 -17.87 -8.22 -11.03
CA LYS A 96 -18.41 -7.21 -10.12
C LYS A 96 -17.50 -6.00 -9.90
N ALA A 97 -16.29 -6.01 -10.44
CA ALA A 97 -15.34 -4.91 -10.33
C ALA A 97 -15.05 -4.28 -11.71
N THR A 98 -14.91 -2.96 -11.73
CA THR A 98 -14.83 -2.15 -12.94
C THR A 98 -13.40 -1.70 -13.19
N THR A 99 -12.97 -1.86 -14.44
CA THR A 99 -11.70 -1.34 -14.95
C THR A 99 -11.85 0.12 -15.31
N PHE A 100 -10.90 0.97 -14.93
CA PHE A 100 -10.89 2.40 -15.22
C PHE A 100 -11.00 2.67 -16.73
N VAL A 101 -11.62 3.81 -17.04
CA VAL A 101 -11.78 4.39 -18.39
C VAL A 101 -12.68 3.57 -19.33
N SER A 102 -12.36 2.29 -19.51
CA SER A 102 -13.07 1.39 -20.43
C SER A 102 -14.44 0.94 -19.94
N GLY A 103 -14.70 1.00 -18.62
CA GLY A 103 -15.90 0.46 -17.99
C GLY A 103 -16.01 -1.07 -18.06
N PHE A 104 -14.95 -1.76 -18.49
CA PHE A 104 -14.92 -3.21 -18.58
C PHE A 104 -15.04 -3.83 -17.18
N LYS A 105 -16.01 -4.73 -16.99
CA LYS A 105 -16.25 -5.39 -15.71
C LYS A 105 -15.71 -6.82 -15.68
N THR A 106 -14.92 -7.13 -14.66
CA THR A 106 -14.29 -8.45 -14.45
C THR A 106 -14.21 -8.78 -12.95
N ASN A 107 -13.60 -9.91 -12.61
CA ASN A 107 -13.38 -10.30 -11.22
C ASN A 107 -12.45 -9.26 -10.52
N PRO A 108 -12.51 -9.13 -9.18
CA PRO A 108 -11.78 -8.09 -8.47
C PRO A 108 -10.26 -8.17 -8.63
N VAL A 109 -9.69 -9.36 -8.82
CA VAL A 109 -8.24 -9.53 -9.00
C VAL A 109 -7.78 -8.91 -10.32
N ASP A 110 -8.46 -9.25 -11.42
CA ASP A 110 -8.11 -8.72 -12.74
C ASP A 110 -8.39 -7.21 -12.83
N ALA A 111 -9.49 -6.74 -12.24
CA ALA A 111 -9.81 -5.33 -12.21
C ALA A 111 -8.76 -4.54 -11.42
N ALA A 112 -8.33 -5.05 -10.25
CA ALA A 112 -7.26 -4.45 -9.47
C ALA A 112 -5.95 -4.39 -10.25
N PHE A 113 -5.58 -5.47 -10.94
CA PHE A 113 -4.36 -5.51 -11.75
C PHE A 113 -4.40 -4.51 -12.91
N LEU A 114 -5.48 -4.48 -13.69
CA LEU A 114 -5.66 -3.54 -14.80
C LEU A 114 -5.63 -2.08 -14.32
N ASN A 115 -6.31 -1.80 -13.22
CA ASN A 115 -6.37 -0.47 -12.61
C ASN A 115 -5.01 -0.03 -12.05
N GLY A 116 -4.32 -0.92 -11.32
CA GLY A 116 -2.98 -0.67 -10.79
C GLY A 116 -1.96 -0.44 -11.90
N HIS A 117 -2.02 -1.25 -12.97
CA HIS A 117 -1.18 -1.05 -14.15
C HIS A 117 -1.39 0.33 -14.77
N MET A 118 -2.64 0.77 -14.97
CA MET A 118 -2.91 2.11 -15.49
C MET A 118 -2.41 3.23 -14.57
N ILE A 119 -2.52 3.08 -13.25
CA ILE A 119 -1.95 4.05 -12.29
C ILE A 119 -0.44 4.15 -12.49
N ARG A 120 0.25 3.01 -12.65
CA ARG A 120 1.71 2.93 -12.65
C ARG A 120 2.38 3.12 -14.02
N ALA A 121 1.62 3.00 -15.12
CA ALA A 121 2.16 2.90 -16.49
C ALA A 121 3.10 4.06 -16.89
N MET A 122 2.83 5.28 -16.41
CA MET A 122 3.64 6.46 -16.74
C MET A 122 4.65 6.85 -15.66
N ASP A 123 4.68 6.15 -14.52
CA ASP A 123 5.53 6.48 -13.36
C ASP A 123 5.32 7.91 -12.81
N TYR A 124 4.08 8.40 -12.86
CA TYR A 124 3.68 9.74 -12.41
C TYR A 124 2.93 9.72 -11.07
N ASN A 125 2.71 8.53 -10.51
CA ASN A 125 2.00 8.34 -9.27
C ASN A 125 2.88 8.66 -8.04
N ASP A 126 2.23 8.80 -6.89
CA ASP A 126 2.84 9.25 -5.64
C ASP A 126 4.13 8.50 -5.25
N ILE A 127 4.98 9.15 -4.44
CA ILE A 127 6.24 8.55 -4.01
C ILE A 127 6.56 8.87 -2.55
N TYR A 128 6.98 7.85 -1.81
CA TYR A 128 7.45 7.93 -0.45
C TYR A 128 8.98 8.01 -0.39
N TRP A 129 9.52 9.18 -0.04
CA TRP A 129 10.97 9.44 -0.06
C TRP A 129 11.68 9.33 1.28
N LYS A 130 10.98 9.05 2.38
CA LYS A 130 11.59 9.11 3.73
C LYS A 130 12.46 7.90 4.07
N ALA A 131 12.26 6.77 3.40
CA ALA A 131 13.07 5.55 3.56
C ALA A 131 13.34 4.94 2.18
N ASP A 132 13.46 3.60 2.08
CA ASP A 132 13.57 2.93 0.79
C ASP A 132 12.41 3.38 -0.13
N PRO A 133 12.69 4.06 -1.28
CA PRO A 133 11.63 4.72 -2.04
C PRO A 133 10.62 3.75 -2.64
N CYS A 134 9.33 4.01 -2.41
CA CYS A 134 8.22 3.26 -2.96
C CYS A 134 7.09 4.17 -3.49
N HIS A 135 6.19 3.60 -4.30
CA HIS A 135 4.95 4.24 -4.75
C HIS A 135 3.73 3.61 -4.07
N PRO A 136 3.26 4.13 -2.93
CA PRO A 136 2.22 3.41 -2.20
C PRO A 136 0.85 3.38 -2.88
N SER A 137 0.61 4.25 -3.86
CA SER A 137 -0.56 4.18 -4.74
C SER A 137 -0.61 2.92 -5.60
N ASP A 138 0.48 2.15 -5.72
CA ASP A 138 0.46 0.83 -6.35
C ASP A 138 -0.53 -0.13 -5.65
N LEU A 139 -0.88 0.15 -4.39
CA LEU A 139 -1.83 -0.64 -3.60
C LEU A 139 -3.29 -0.18 -3.75
N ILE A 140 -3.56 1.01 -4.31
CA ILE A 140 -4.88 1.67 -4.26
C ILE A 140 -5.96 0.94 -5.05
N ALA A 141 -5.59 0.27 -6.14
CA ALA A 141 -6.54 -0.40 -7.02
C ALA A 141 -7.24 -1.60 -6.36
N ALA A 142 -6.53 -2.35 -5.50
CA ALA A 142 -7.06 -3.54 -4.84
C ALA A 142 -8.24 -3.24 -3.88
N PRO A 143 -8.13 -2.27 -2.94
CA PRO A 143 -9.25 -1.80 -2.14
C PRO A 143 -10.50 -1.45 -2.94
N LEU A 144 -10.36 -0.76 -4.08
CA LEU A 144 -11.51 -0.35 -4.88
C LEU A 144 -12.19 -1.55 -5.53
N ALA A 145 -11.42 -2.46 -6.12
CA ALA A 145 -11.98 -3.64 -6.76
C ALA A 145 -12.74 -4.53 -5.75
N LEU A 146 -12.21 -4.70 -4.54
CA LEU A 146 -12.88 -5.42 -3.45
C LEU A 146 -14.12 -4.67 -2.94
N CYS A 147 -14.00 -3.36 -2.70
CA CYS A 147 -15.14 -2.56 -2.23
C CYS A 147 -16.28 -2.56 -3.24
N GLU A 148 -16.00 -2.47 -4.54
CA GLU A 148 -17.02 -2.56 -5.58
C GLU A 148 -17.63 -3.97 -5.65
N SER A 149 -16.81 -5.02 -5.62
CA SER A 149 -17.27 -6.41 -5.68
C SER A 149 -18.22 -6.77 -4.54
N GLU A 150 -17.91 -6.30 -3.34
CA GLU A 150 -18.61 -6.64 -2.10
C GLU A 150 -19.63 -5.59 -1.66
N GLY A 151 -19.78 -4.49 -2.40
CA GLY A 151 -20.73 -3.42 -2.08
C GLY A 151 -20.39 -2.64 -0.79
N LEU A 152 -19.09 -2.48 -0.49
CA LEU A 152 -18.60 -1.77 0.69
C LEU A 152 -18.65 -0.25 0.51
N SER A 153 -18.58 0.48 1.61
CA SER A 153 -18.72 1.94 1.59
C SER A 153 -17.42 2.64 1.22
N GLY A 154 -17.53 3.91 0.79
CA GLY A 154 -16.34 4.76 0.60
C GLY A 154 -15.53 4.98 1.89
N LYS A 155 -16.11 4.77 3.08
CA LYS A 155 -15.35 4.81 4.34
C LYS A 155 -14.43 3.60 4.46
N ASP A 156 -14.90 2.42 4.05
CA ASP A 156 -14.11 1.19 4.04
C ASP A 156 -12.97 1.28 3.00
N LEU A 157 -13.25 1.89 1.85
CA LEU A 157 -12.24 2.19 0.83
C LEU A 157 -11.12 3.09 1.37
N ILE A 158 -11.47 4.19 2.03
CA ILE A 158 -10.49 5.12 2.58
C ILE A 158 -9.71 4.47 3.74
N LEU A 159 -10.39 3.69 4.60
CA LEU A 159 -9.74 3.01 5.71
C LEU A 159 -8.72 1.97 5.22
N SER A 160 -9.12 1.11 4.29
CA SER A 160 -8.24 0.09 3.69
C SER A 160 -7.05 0.71 2.96
N THR A 161 -7.27 1.81 2.22
CA THR A 161 -6.18 2.60 1.62
C THR A 161 -5.17 3.06 2.67
N ILE A 162 -5.63 3.68 3.77
CA ILE A 162 -4.74 4.15 4.84
C ILE A 162 -3.95 3.00 5.47
N ILE A 163 -4.58 1.85 5.68
CA ILE A 163 -3.93 0.67 6.25
C ILE A 163 -2.84 0.14 5.30
N ALA A 164 -3.14 -0.01 4.01
CA ALA A 164 -2.19 -0.49 3.00
C ALA A 164 -0.94 0.40 2.94
N TYR A 165 -1.14 1.72 2.82
CA TYR A 165 -0.06 2.72 2.85
C TYR A 165 0.82 2.61 4.10
N GLU A 166 0.20 2.52 5.28
CA GLU A 166 0.94 2.43 6.54
C GLU A 166 1.75 1.13 6.64
N ILE A 167 1.24 0.01 6.13
CA ILE A 167 1.97 -1.26 6.08
C ILE A 167 3.18 -1.15 5.15
N GLU A 168 2.99 -0.65 3.93
CA GLU A 168 4.08 -0.54 2.95
C GLU A 168 5.20 0.41 3.41
N MET A 169 4.83 1.60 3.90
CA MET A 169 5.83 2.53 4.41
C MET A 169 6.62 1.93 5.58
N ARG A 170 5.98 1.13 6.45
CA ARG A 170 6.68 0.40 7.52
C ARG A 170 7.61 -0.68 6.99
N LEU A 171 7.23 -1.39 5.92
CA LEU A 171 8.12 -2.35 5.26
C LEU A 171 9.35 -1.63 4.69
N CYS A 172 9.17 -0.49 4.05
CA CYS A 172 10.27 0.33 3.52
C CYS A 172 11.22 0.86 4.61
N GLU A 173 10.70 1.11 5.82
CA GLU A 173 11.50 1.52 6.98
C GLU A 173 12.23 0.36 7.68
N SER A 174 11.87 -0.88 7.38
CA SER A 174 12.36 -2.06 8.12
C SER A 174 13.79 -2.49 7.73
N GLY A 175 14.21 -2.21 6.49
CA GLY A 175 15.51 -2.61 5.94
C GLY A 175 16.55 -1.50 5.96
N ARG A 176 17.79 -1.83 6.37
CA ARG A 176 18.98 -0.98 6.17
C ARG A 176 20.21 -1.82 5.80
N PRO A 177 20.75 -1.71 4.58
CA PRO A 177 20.23 -0.94 3.45
C PRO A 177 18.86 -1.46 2.96
N GLY A 178 18.12 -0.64 2.21
CA GLY A 178 16.82 -1.01 1.64
C GLY A 178 16.93 -2.10 0.57
N VAL A 179 15.80 -2.68 0.13
CA VAL A 179 15.79 -3.78 -0.86
C VAL A 179 16.35 -3.34 -2.22
N ARG A 180 16.23 -2.06 -2.55
CA ARG A 180 16.78 -1.47 -3.78
C ARG A 180 18.29 -1.52 -3.86
N GLU A 181 18.97 -1.39 -2.73
CA GLU A 181 20.43 -1.49 -2.66
C GLU A 181 20.93 -2.92 -2.94
N TYR A 182 20.04 -3.91 -2.85
CA TYR A 182 20.28 -5.29 -3.26
C TYR A 182 19.78 -5.60 -4.67
N GLY A 183 19.34 -4.59 -5.43
CA GLY A 183 18.85 -4.73 -6.81
C GLY A 183 17.38 -5.11 -6.95
N TRP A 184 16.60 -5.13 -5.86
CA TRP A 184 15.17 -5.44 -5.92
C TRP A 184 14.31 -4.19 -6.04
N HIS A 185 13.22 -4.28 -6.81
CA HIS A 185 12.23 -3.20 -6.86
C HIS A 185 11.37 -3.20 -5.58
N HIS A 186 10.96 -2.01 -5.11
CA HIS A 186 10.12 -1.88 -3.90
C HIS A 186 8.76 -2.59 -4.03
N ALA A 187 8.28 -2.82 -5.26
CA ALA A 187 7.09 -3.63 -5.54
C ALA A 187 7.15 -5.03 -4.89
N THR A 188 8.36 -5.54 -4.62
CA THR A 188 8.57 -6.77 -3.85
C THR A 188 8.02 -6.67 -2.42
N LEU A 189 8.09 -5.48 -1.81
CA LEU A 189 7.50 -5.17 -0.51
C LEU A 189 5.99 -4.93 -0.65
N SER A 190 5.57 -4.21 -1.69
CA SER A 190 4.15 -3.89 -1.95
C SER A 190 3.29 -5.15 -2.07
N ALA A 191 3.83 -6.25 -2.60
CA ALA A 191 3.15 -7.55 -2.65
C ALA A 191 2.73 -8.08 -1.25
N PHE A 192 3.45 -7.74 -0.18
CA PHE A 192 3.08 -8.10 1.20
C PHE A 192 2.09 -7.13 1.84
N ALA A 193 1.92 -5.93 1.26
CA ALA A 193 1.06 -4.88 1.76
C ALA A 193 -0.30 -4.81 1.03
N ALA A 194 -0.44 -5.49 -0.10
CA ALA A 194 -1.67 -5.58 -0.86
C ALA A 194 -2.81 -6.18 0.00
N PRO A 195 -3.94 -5.46 0.17
CA PRO A 195 -5.05 -5.86 1.04
C PRO A 195 -6.01 -6.87 0.40
#